data_AF-A0AAE1HER0-F1
#
_entry.id   AF-A0AAE1HER0-F1
#
_cell.length_a   1.000
_cell.length_b   1.000
_cell.length_c   1.000
_cell.angle_alpha   90.00
_cell.angle_beta   90.00
_cell.angle_gamma   90.00
#
_symmetry.space_group_name_H-M   'P 1'
#
loop_
_entity.id
_entity.type
_entity.pdbx_description
1 polymer ?
#
loop_
_entity_poly.entity_id
_entity_poly.type
_entity_poly.pdbx_seq_one_letter_code
_entity_poly.pdbx_strand_id
1 'polypeptide(L)'
;MKTTSKWLFDGSSNHSTYKQVMNDEFCDGSIFLTAMVPLRITKMTSNAEKIVWVKQTPSSTRFCRLLSFEFTKETEELAKSHFSKLKKETECMEMVLHIAYRLDIKRWRVISAAEKNAVQSRKDTIQDRFWKEEGLIIDIVKRGHGTSNDGNTARRFFRKPDTASSITCVDVHLITRLGTILE
;
A
#
# COMPACT_ATOMS: atom_id res chain seq x y z
N MET A 1 -11.86 1.65 -11.97
CA MET A 1 -12.13 2.86 -11.14
C MET A 1 -10.97 2.99 -10.16
N LYS A 2 -10.51 4.21 -9.89
CA LYS A 2 -9.38 4.51 -9.00
C LYS A 2 -9.90 5.18 -7.74
N THR A 3 -9.47 4.71 -6.57
CA THR A 3 -9.85 5.29 -5.28
C THR A 3 -8.63 5.89 -4.62
N THR A 4 -8.71 7.18 -4.26
CA THR A 4 -7.71 7.88 -3.47
C THR A 4 -8.17 7.92 -2.03
N SER A 5 -7.31 7.48 -1.11
CA SER A 5 -7.60 7.40 0.33
C SER A 5 -6.45 7.95 1.15
N LYS A 6 -6.77 8.50 2.33
CA LYS A 6 -5.81 8.87 3.38
C LYS A 6 -5.80 7.79 4.45
N TRP A 7 -4.63 7.48 4.99
CA TRP A 7 -4.45 6.60 6.14
C TRP A 7 -4.04 7.45 7.35
N LEU A 8 -4.48 7.06 8.53
CA LEU A 8 -4.30 7.78 9.78
C LEU A 8 -4.02 6.77 10.89
N PHE A 9 -3.19 7.17 11.83
CA PHE A 9 -2.99 6.50 13.10
C PHE A 9 -3.07 7.57 14.18
N ASP A 10 -3.72 7.27 15.29
CA ASP A 10 -3.92 8.21 16.40
C ASP A 10 -4.02 7.44 17.71
N GLY A 11 -3.39 7.97 18.76
CA GLY A 11 -3.45 7.42 20.11
C GLY A 11 -4.37 8.24 21.01
N SER A 12 -5.13 7.56 21.87
CA SER A 12 -5.90 8.20 22.92
C SER A 12 -5.66 7.50 24.26
N SER A 13 -5.52 8.29 25.31
CA SER A 13 -5.22 7.84 26.67
C SER A 13 -6.29 8.31 27.65
N ASN A 14 -6.30 7.75 28.87
CA ASN A 14 -7.27 8.01 29.93
C ASN A 14 -8.67 7.47 29.63
N HIS A 15 -8.74 6.31 28.99
CA HIS A 15 -9.99 5.57 28.88
C HIS A 15 -10.33 4.88 30.21
N SER A 16 -11.63 4.67 30.44
CA SER A 16 -12.10 3.92 31.60
C SER A 16 -11.59 2.49 31.52
N THR A 17 -10.78 2.09 32.50
CA THR A 17 -10.28 0.72 32.61
C THR A 17 -11.39 -0.20 33.09
N TYR A 18 -11.47 -1.38 32.49
CA TYR A 18 -12.43 -2.38 32.88
C TYR A 18 -11.99 -3.03 34.19
N LYS A 19 -12.93 -3.18 35.12
CA LYS A 19 -12.65 -3.67 36.49
C LYS A 19 -12.51 -5.19 36.53
N GLN A 20 -11.63 -5.75 35.71
CA GLN A 20 -11.26 -7.15 35.70
C GLN A 20 -9.79 -7.33 36.07
N VAL A 21 -9.46 -8.51 36.60
CA VAL A 21 -8.07 -8.92 36.83
C VAL A 21 -7.43 -9.14 35.46
N MET A 22 -6.57 -8.20 35.05
CA MET A 22 -5.77 -8.32 33.83
C MET A 22 -4.33 -8.66 34.18
N ASN A 23 -3.62 -9.33 33.26
CA ASN A 23 -2.18 -9.50 33.36
C ASN A 23 -1.49 -8.13 33.15
N ASP A 24 -0.37 -7.86 33.83
CA ASP A 24 0.38 -6.59 33.79
C ASP A 24 0.79 -6.11 32.38
N GLU A 25 0.72 -6.98 31.36
CA GLU A 25 1.04 -6.66 29.96
C GLU A 25 -0.09 -5.95 29.21
N PHE A 26 -1.34 -5.99 29.70
CA PHE A 26 -2.51 -5.41 29.02
C PHE A 26 -3.04 -4.19 29.77
N CYS A 27 -2.95 -3.02 29.14
CA CYS A 27 -3.48 -1.76 29.66
C CYS A 27 -4.56 -1.21 28.71
N ASP A 28 -5.83 -1.42 29.08
CA ASP A 28 -7.00 -0.94 28.34
C ASP A 28 -7.29 0.56 28.53
N GLY A 29 -6.51 1.24 29.38
CA GLY A 29 -6.60 2.69 29.60
C GLY A 29 -6.05 3.55 28.45
N SER A 30 -5.38 2.93 27.47
CA SER A 30 -4.91 3.60 26.25
C SER A 30 -5.26 2.77 25.01
N ILE A 31 -5.61 3.46 23.93
CA ILE A 31 -5.97 2.85 22.66
C ILE A 31 -5.15 3.50 21.55
N PHE A 32 -4.58 2.68 20.68
CA PHE A 32 -3.98 3.08 19.43
C PHE A 32 -4.88 2.67 18.27
N LEU A 33 -5.28 3.62 17.43
CA LEU A 33 -6.24 3.44 16.35
C LEU A 33 -5.54 3.55 15.01
N THR A 34 -5.85 2.65 14.07
CA THR A 34 -5.50 2.81 12.65
C THR A 34 -6.78 2.93 11.82
N ALA A 35 -6.90 4.01 11.05
CA ALA A 35 -8.08 4.30 10.26
C ALA A 35 -7.76 4.75 8.83
N MET A 36 -8.74 4.62 7.95
CA MET A 36 -8.66 5.02 6.54
C MET A 36 -9.85 5.91 6.17
N VAL A 37 -9.57 6.96 5.41
CA VAL A 37 -10.57 7.90 4.91
C VAL A 37 -10.55 7.89 3.38
N PRO A 38 -11.62 7.45 2.70
CA PRO A 38 -11.72 7.60 1.26
C PRO A 38 -11.94 9.08 0.91
N LEU A 39 -11.13 9.63 -0.01
CA LEU A 39 -11.18 11.04 -0.40
C LEU A 39 -11.85 11.24 -1.75
N ARG A 40 -11.54 10.39 -2.73
CA ARG A 40 -12.04 10.53 -4.09
C ARG A 40 -12.11 9.18 -4.80
N ILE A 41 -13.13 9.00 -5.62
CA ILE A 41 -13.24 7.90 -6.57
C ILE A 41 -13.28 8.51 -7.97
N THR A 42 -12.37 8.07 -8.84
CA THR A 42 -12.28 8.49 -10.24
C THR A 42 -12.47 7.31 -11.17
N LYS A 43 -13.05 7.56 -12.35
CA LYS A 43 -13.23 6.58 -13.41
C LYS A 43 -12.47 7.08 -14.64
N MET A 44 -11.56 6.27 -15.16
CA MET A 44 -10.98 6.53 -16.47
C MET A 44 -12.04 6.28 -17.55
N THR A 45 -12.30 7.31 -18.35
CA THR A 45 -12.98 7.20 -19.65
C THR A 45 -11.92 7.44 -20.72
N SER A 46 -12.18 7.00 -21.95
CA SER A 46 -11.24 6.90 -23.07
C SER A 46 -10.24 8.04 -23.28
N ASN A 47 -10.48 9.27 -22.82
CA ASN A 47 -9.51 10.38 -22.87
C ASN A 47 -9.44 11.28 -21.61
N ALA A 48 -10.10 10.94 -20.48
CA ALA A 48 -10.06 11.79 -19.28
C ALA A 48 -10.40 11.05 -17.98
N GLU A 49 -9.81 11.51 -16.87
CA GLU A 49 -10.16 11.09 -15.51
C GLU A 49 -11.42 11.82 -15.04
N LYS A 50 -12.57 11.13 -14.99
CA LYS A 50 -13.82 11.69 -14.48
C LYS A 50 -13.94 11.40 -12.98
N ILE A 51 -14.16 12.43 -12.17
CA ILE A 51 -14.46 12.28 -10.74
C ILE A 51 -15.88 11.77 -10.61
N VAL A 52 -16.05 10.58 -10.04
CA VAL A 52 -17.36 9.96 -9.79
C VAL A 52 -17.89 10.35 -8.42
N TRP A 53 -16.99 10.45 -7.44
CA TRP A 53 -17.33 10.81 -6.08
C TRP A 53 -16.15 11.52 -5.41
N VAL A 54 -16.46 12.55 -4.62
CA VAL A 54 -15.47 13.28 -3.81
C VAL A 54 -16.07 13.54 -2.43
N LYS A 55 -15.26 13.32 -1.40
CA LYS A 55 -15.63 13.65 -0.02
C LYS A 55 -15.79 15.16 0.10
N GLN A 56 -17.00 15.63 0.41
CA GLN A 56 -17.30 17.07 0.50
C GLN A 56 -16.63 17.76 1.71
N THR A 57 -16.44 17.04 2.82
CA THR A 57 -15.83 17.56 4.05
C THR A 57 -14.66 16.68 4.50
N PRO A 58 -13.42 16.95 4.03
CA PRO A 58 -12.26 16.09 4.26
C PRO A 58 -11.99 15.74 5.73
N SER A 59 -12.28 16.67 6.64
CA SER A 59 -12.04 16.53 8.09
C SER A 59 -13.20 15.88 8.86
N SER A 60 -14.30 15.49 8.21
CA SER A 60 -15.42 14.85 8.90
C SER A 60 -15.06 13.43 9.37
N THR A 61 -15.34 13.14 10.64
CA THR A 61 -15.18 11.82 11.29
C THR A 61 -16.09 10.74 10.71
N ARG A 62 -17.21 11.12 10.06
CA ARG A 62 -18.20 10.18 9.49
C ARG A 62 -17.65 9.22 8.44
N PHE A 63 -16.52 9.57 7.82
CA PHE A 63 -15.85 8.74 6.81
C PHE A 63 -14.51 8.19 7.31
N CYS A 64 -14.18 8.37 8.59
CA CYS A 64 -13.04 7.72 9.22
C CYS A 64 -13.41 6.26 9.46
N ARG A 65 -12.94 5.34 8.61
CA ARG A 65 -13.22 3.91 8.73
C ARG A 65 -12.09 3.29 9.54
N LEU A 66 -12.43 2.78 10.72
CA LEU A 66 -11.50 2.04 11.56
C LEU A 66 -11.09 0.74 10.86
N LEU A 67 -9.80 0.48 10.82
CA LEU A 67 -9.23 -0.72 10.24
C LEU A 67 -8.69 -1.68 11.29
N SER A 68 -8.06 -1.13 12.33
CA SER A 68 -7.56 -1.86 13.47
C SER A 68 -7.51 -0.94 14.69
N PHE A 69 -7.62 -1.52 15.88
CA PHE A 69 -7.32 -0.84 17.13
C PHE A 69 -6.61 -1.79 18.09
N GLU A 70 -5.69 -1.25 18.86
CA GLU A 70 -4.87 -1.98 19.83
C GLU A 70 -4.95 -1.27 21.18
N PHE A 71 -5.04 -2.03 22.28
CA PHE A 71 -5.03 -1.48 23.64
C PHE A 71 -3.61 -1.24 24.11
N THR A 72 -2.95 -0.28 23.46
CA THR A 72 -1.57 0.10 23.73
C THR A 72 -1.47 1.61 23.81
N LYS A 73 -0.56 2.10 24.66
CA LYS A 73 -0.25 3.53 24.71
C LYS A 73 0.53 3.90 23.46
N GLU A 74 0.14 4.99 22.81
CA GLU A 74 0.95 5.54 21.73
C GLU A 74 2.33 5.92 22.27
N THR A 75 3.34 5.22 21.76
CA THR A 75 4.75 5.54 21.98
C THR A 75 5.38 5.88 20.63
N GLU A 76 6.41 6.71 20.67
CA GLU A 76 7.16 7.05 19.46
C GLU A 76 7.75 5.79 18.79
N GLU A 77 8.14 4.81 19.59
CA GLU A 77 8.65 3.52 19.14
C GLU A 77 7.59 2.70 18.41
N LEU A 78 6.36 2.66 18.95
CA LEU A 78 5.25 1.94 18.33
C LEU A 78 4.85 2.61 17.00
N ALA A 79 4.73 3.94 16.98
CA ALA A 79 4.47 4.70 15.75
C ALA A 79 5.57 4.48 14.68
N LYS A 80 6.84 4.51 15.08
CA LYS A 80 7.98 4.20 14.19
C LYS A 80 7.94 2.76 13.71
N SER A 81 7.57 1.81 14.56
CA SER A 81 7.44 0.39 14.23
C SER A 81 6.35 0.17 13.18
N HIS A 82 5.14 0.70 13.40
CA HIS A 82 4.05 0.62 12.43
C HIS A 82 4.41 1.29 11.10
N PHE A 83 5.02 2.48 11.15
CA PHE A 83 5.49 3.15 9.93
C PHE A 83 6.55 2.33 9.20
N SER A 84 7.52 1.75 9.92
CA SER A 84 8.56 0.89 9.38
C SER A 84 7.95 -0.36 8.71
N LYS A 85 6.95 -1.00 9.33
CA LYS A 85 6.24 -2.14 8.74
C LYS A 85 5.57 -1.77 7.41
N LEU A 86 4.80 -0.67 7.38
CA LEU A 86 4.15 -0.18 6.17
C LEU A 86 5.14 0.21 5.06
N LYS A 87 6.29 0.78 5.46
CA LYS A 87 7.36 1.16 4.55
C LYS A 87 8.02 -0.06 3.93
N LYS A 88 8.30 -1.10 4.72
CA LYS A 88 8.85 -2.38 4.25
C LYS A 88 7.94 -3.07 3.24
N GLU A 89 6.62 -3.11 3.48
CA GLU A 89 5.65 -3.65 2.52
C GLU A 89 5.77 -2.95 1.15
N THR A 90 5.85 -1.62 1.17
CA THR A 90 5.94 -0.82 -0.06
C THR A 90 7.28 -1.00 -0.76
N GLU A 91 8.40 -0.96 -0.02
CA GLU A 91 9.76 -1.14 -0.55
C GLU A 91 9.97 -2.54 -1.14
N CYS A 92 9.46 -3.59 -0.50
CA CYS A 92 9.55 -4.95 -1.02
C CYS A 92 8.75 -5.11 -2.32
N MET A 93 7.57 -4.51 -2.42
CA MET A 93 6.81 -4.51 -3.68
C MET A 93 7.58 -3.77 -4.78
N GLU A 94 8.13 -2.60 -4.49
CA GLU A 94 8.94 -1.82 -5.44
C GLU A 94 10.18 -2.57 -5.92
N MET A 95 10.84 -3.31 -5.02
CA MET A 95 11.95 -4.19 -5.37
C MET A 95 11.51 -5.25 -6.40
N VAL A 96 10.39 -5.94 -6.17
CA VAL A 96 9.88 -6.95 -7.11
C VAL A 96 9.56 -6.32 -8.46
N LEU A 97 8.95 -5.13 -8.48
CA LEU A 97 8.64 -4.40 -9.71
C LEU A 97 9.91 -3.99 -10.46
N HIS A 98 10.93 -3.47 -9.77
CA HIS A 98 12.21 -3.11 -10.39
C HIS A 98 12.93 -4.31 -11.00
N ILE A 99 12.85 -5.49 -10.37
CA ILE A 99 13.33 -6.75 -10.95
C ILE A 99 12.52 -7.07 -12.21
N ALA A 100 11.19 -7.07 -12.11
CA ALA A 100 10.28 -7.40 -13.19
C ALA A 100 10.50 -6.55 -14.45
N TYR A 101 10.72 -5.24 -14.29
CA TYR A 101 10.97 -4.32 -15.41
C TYR A 101 12.29 -4.59 -16.12
N ARG A 102 13.27 -5.19 -15.43
CA ARG A 102 14.63 -5.41 -15.95
C ARG A 102 14.89 -6.88 -16.33
N LEU A 103 13.90 -7.75 -16.27
CA LEU A 103 14.05 -9.18 -16.55
C LEU A 103 14.64 -9.47 -17.93
N ASP A 104 14.33 -8.67 -18.96
CA ASP A 104 14.86 -8.88 -20.31
C ASP A 104 16.32 -8.48 -20.44
N ILE A 105 16.77 -7.53 -19.63
CA ILE A 105 18.12 -6.94 -19.72
C ILE A 105 19.08 -7.58 -18.71
N LYS A 106 18.53 -8.19 -17.64
CA LYS A 106 19.25 -8.94 -16.58
C LYS A 106 20.44 -8.19 -15.98
N ARG A 107 20.35 -6.86 -15.90
CA ARG A 107 21.38 -6.00 -15.31
C ARG A 107 20.73 -4.90 -14.46
N TRP A 108 21.44 -4.49 -13.42
CA TRP A 108 20.96 -3.45 -12.50
C TRP A 108 21.05 -2.04 -13.11
N ARG A 109 22.21 -1.70 -13.68
CA ARG A 109 22.47 -0.38 -14.25
C ARG A 109 22.10 -0.36 -15.73
N VAL A 110 21.16 0.52 -16.09
CA VAL A 110 20.67 0.71 -17.46
C VAL A 110 21.19 2.04 -17.99
N ILE A 111 22.03 2.01 -19.02
CA ILE A 111 22.71 3.21 -19.54
C ILE A 111 22.27 3.52 -20.97
N SER A 112 22.24 2.51 -21.83
CA SER A 112 21.89 2.66 -23.24
C SER A 112 20.43 3.11 -23.42
N ALA A 113 20.18 3.98 -24.40
CA ALA A 113 18.84 4.45 -24.74
C ALA A 113 17.93 3.29 -25.16
N ALA A 114 18.46 2.30 -25.89
CA ALA A 114 17.69 1.12 -26.30
C ALA A 114 17.22 0.30 -25.08
N GLU A 115 18.08 0.15 -24.08
CA GLU A 115 17.74 -0.55 -22.84
C GLU A 115 16.71 0.22 -22.01
N LYS A 116 16.83 1.55 -21.94
CA LYS A 116 15.82 2.38 -21.27
C LYS A 116 14.44 2.22 -21.91
N ASN A 117 14.39 2.22 -23.24
CA ASN A 117 13.14 2.03 -23.98
C ASN A 117 12.54 0.64 -23.74
N ALA A 118 13.37 -0.41 -23.67
CA ALA A 118 12.92 -1.76 -23.37
C ALA A 118 12.34 -1.87 -21.94
N VAL A 119 13.03 -1.31 -20.93
CA VAL A 119 12.51 -1.26 -19.55
C VAL A 119 11.18 -0.50 -19.49
N GLN A 120 11.07 0.64 -20.18
CA GLN A 120 9.85 1.44 -20.18
C GLN A 120 8.69 0.68 -20.83
N SER A 121 8.91 0.05 -21.99
CA SER A 121 7.89 -0.75 -22.68
C SER A 121 7.40 -1.93 -21.82
N ARG A 122 8.31 -2.59 -21.10
CA ARG A 122 7.96 -3.66 -20.16
C ARG A 122 7.21 -3.14 -18.94
N LYS A 123 7.61 -1.99 -18.40
CA LYS A 123 6.92 -1.30 -17.31
C LYS A 123 5.48 -0.98 -17.71
N ASP A 124 5.26 -0.40 -18.88
CA ASP A 124 3.93 -0.07 -19.39
C ASP A 124 3.07 -1.33 -19.53
N THR A 125 3.64 -2.42 -20.05
CA THR A 125 2.96 -3.72 -20.19
C THR A 125 2.53 -4.29 -18.84
N ILE A 126 3.41 -4.27 -17.84
CA ILE A 126 3.13 -4.77 -16.49
C ILE A 126 2.06 -3.92 -15.81
N GLN A 127 2.16 -2.59 -15.91
CA GLN A 127 1.17 -1.67 -15.35
C GLN A 127 -0.22 -1.91 -15.96
N ASP A 128 -0.29 -2.08 -17.27
CA ASP A 128 -1.53 -2.39 -17.99
C ASP A 128 -2.15 -3.71 -17.54
N ARG A 129 -1.33 -4.75 -17.38
CA ARG A 129 -1.80 -6.07 -16.93
C ARG A 129 -2.33 -6.02 -15.49
N PHE A 130 -1.65 -5.34 -14.57
CA PHE A 130 -2.14 -5.16 -13.21
C PHE A 130 -3.46 -4.39 -13.14
N TRP A 131 -3.65 -3.40 -14.03
CA TRP A 131 -4.92 -2.69 -14.13
C TRP A 131 -6.03 -3.57 -14.69
N LYS A 132 -5.76 -4.33 -15.75
CA LYS A 132 -6.76 -5.18 -16.44
C LYS A 132 -7.16 -6.40 -15.61
N GLU A 133 -6.19 -7.09 -15.02
CA GLU A 133 -6.40 -8.36 -14.31
C GLU A 133 -6.82 -8.14 -12.84
N GLU A 134 -6.23 -7.15 -12.16
CA GLU A 134 -6.43 -6.96 -10.70
C GLU A 134 -7.05 -5.60 -10.32
N GLY A 135 -7.26 -4.70 -11.29
CA GLY A 135 -7.72 -3.34 -11.02
C GLY A 135 -6.74 -2.55 -10.14
N LEU A 136 -5.46 -2.91 -10.16
CA LEU A 136 -4.40 -2.27 -9.40
C LEU A 136 -3.69 -1.22 -10.24
N ILE A 137 -3.43 -0.05 -9.64
CA ILE A 137 -2.65 1.01 -10.27
C ILE A 137 -1.28 1.02 -9.63
N ILE A 138 -0.28 0.60 -10.39
CA ILE A 138 1.06 0.38 -9.88
C ILE A 138 2.03 1.39 -10.50
N ASP A 139 2.91 1.94 -9.67
CA ASP A 139 4.07 2.74 -10.08
C ASP A 139 3.74 3.93 -11.00
N ILE A 140 2.59 4.57 -10.74
CA ILE A 140 2.17 5.82 -11.38
C ILE A 140 2.49 6.99 -10.45
N VAL A 141 3.25 7.96 -10.95
CA VAL A 141 3.55 9.21 -10.24
C VAL A 141 2.28 10.03 -10.08
N LYS A 142 1.96 10.46 -8.85
CA LYS A 142 0.80 11.32 -8.57
C LYS A 142 1.16 12.78 -8.88
N ARG A 143 0.18 13.58 -9.32
CA ARG A 143 0.37 15.03 -9.46
C ARG A 143 0.62 15.63 -8.07
N GLY A 144 1.89 15.92 -7.74
CA GLY A 144 2.36 16.27 -6.40
C GLY A 144 3.53 15.39 -5.98
N HIS A 145 3.51 14.91 -4.72
CA HIS A 145 4.52 14.01 -4.18
C HIS A 145 4.00 12.56 -4.08
N GLY A 146 4.90 11.61 -4.34
CA GLY A 146 4.64 10.17 -4.16
C GLY A 146 4.11 9.44 -5.40
N THR A 147 4.00 8.13 -5.27
CA THR A 147 3.56 7.21 -6.32
C THR A 147 2.23 6.53 -5.94
N SER A 148 1.68 5.72 -6.83
CA SER A 148 0.54 4.85 -6.52
C SER A 148 0.93 3.63 -5.70
N ASN A 149 2.22 3.42 -5.43
CA ASN A 149 2.72 2.36 -4.54
C ASN A 149 2.52 2.80 -3.09
N ASP A 150 1.33 2.55 -2.55
CA ASP A 150 1.05 2.69 -1.13
C ASP A 150 0.88 1.32 -0.47
N GLY A 151 0.83 1.29 0.87
CA GLY A 151 0.69 0.04 1.63
C GLY A 151 -0.55 -0.78 1.23
N ASN A 152 -1.63 -0.13 0.76
CA ASN A 152 -2.80 -0.86 0.25
C ASN A 152 -2.48 -1.60 -1.06
N THR A 153 -1.76 -0.95 -1.95
CA THR A 153 -1.30 -1.55 -3.21
C THR A 153 -0.34 -2.71 -2.94
N ALA A 154 0.61 -2.54 -2.01
CA ALA A 154 1.54 -3.58 -1.57
C ALA A 154 0.83 -4.79 -0.95
N ARG A 155 -0.11 -4.59 -0.02
CA ARG A 155 -0.89 -5.69 0.57
C ARG A 155 -1.69 -6.47 -0.45
N ARG A 156 -2.33 -5.77 -1.40
CA ARG A 156 -3.08 -6.45 -2.46
C ARG A 156 -2.16 -7.23 -3.40
N PHE A 157 -0.95 -6.72 -3.66
CA PHE A 157 0.07 -7.41 -4.45
C PHE A 157 0.50 -8.72 -3.77
N PHE A 158 0.87 -8.71 -2.49
CA PHE A 158 1.34 -9.90 -1.78
C PHE A 158 0.23 -10.91 -1.41
N ARG A 159 -1.04 -10.48 -1.35
CA ARG A 159 -2.18 -11.37 -1.07
C ARG A 159 -2.51 -12.34 -2.22
N LYS A 160 -2.03 -12.06 -3.43
CA LYS A 160 -2.26 -12.88 -4.63
C LYS A 160 -0.94 -13.17 -5.36
N PRO A 161 -0.06 -13.99 -4.76
CA PRO A 161 1.27 -14.23 -5.30
C PRO A 161 1.24 -14.87 -6.69
N ASP A 162 0.26 -15.73 -7.01
CA ASP A 162 0.14 -16.38 -8.32
C ASP A 162 -0.12 -15.37 -9.45
N THR A 163 -1.09 -14.48 -9.26
CA THR A 163 -1.38 -13.42 -10.24
C THR A 163 -0.20 -12.46 -10.37
N ALA A 164 0.38 -12.05 -9.24
CA ALA A 164 1.55 -11.17 -9.23
C ALA A 164 2.74 -11.79 -9.98
N SER A 165 2.99 -13.09 -9.78
CA SER A 165 4.02 -13.85 -10.49
C SER A 165 3.74 -13.94 -11.99
N SER A 166 2.50 -14.28 -12.37
CA SER A 166 2.07 -14.33 -13.78
C SER A 166 2.25 -12.99 -14.52
N ILE A 167 1.97 -11.87 -13.83
CA ILE A 167 2.10 -10.54 -14.42
C ILE A 167 3.56 -10.09 -14.50
N THR A 168 4.31 -10.25 -13.41
CA THR A 168 5.69 -9.76 -13.30
C THR A 168 6.73 -10.69 -13.93
N CYS A 169 6.36 -11.94 -14.16
CA CYS A 169 7.26 -13.05 -14.49
C CYS A 169 8.36 -13.29 -13.42
N VAL A 170 8.14 -12.84 -12.18
CA VAL A 170 9.00 -13.14 -11.04
C VAL A 170 8.50 -14.42 -10.38
N ASP A 171 9.43 -15.25 -9.89
CA ASP A 171 9.11 -16.52 -9.25
C ASP A 171 8.06 -16.38 -8.13
N VAL A 172 7.02 -17.21 -8.20
CA VAL A 172 5.91 -17.21 -7.24
C VAL A 172 6.39 -17.53 -5.84
N HIS A 173 7.37 -18.44 -5.69
CA HIS A 173 7.86 -18.83 -4.37
C HIS A 173 8.58 -17.67 -3.68
N LEU A 174 9.36 -16.89 -4.43
CA LEU A 174 9.96 -15.64 -3.93
C LEU A 174 8.88 -14.65 -3.45
N ILE A 175 7.83 -14.42 -4.23
CA ILE A 175 6.76 -13.47 -3.87
C ILE A 175 6.00 -13.95 -2.62
N THR A 176 5.67 -15.24 -2.54
CA THR A 176 4.99 -15.82 -1.38
C THR A 176 5.84 -15.68 -0.12
N ARG A 177 7.15 -16.00 -0.18
CA ARG A 177 8.04 -15.86 0.97
C ARG A 177 8.18 -14.41 1.45
N LEU A 178 8.25 -13.46 0.52
CA LEU A 178 8.26 -12.03 0.87
C LEU A 178 6.94 -11.63 1.56
N GLY A 179 5.80 -12.11 1.07
CA GLY A 179 4.50 -11.91 1.72
C GLY A 179 4.48 -12.42 3.16
N THR A 180 4.92 -13.66 3.38
CA THR A 180 4.97 -14.28 4.72
C THR A 180 5.92 -13.57 5.69
N ILE A 181 7.03 -12.99 5.21
CA ILE A 181 7.97 -12.22 6.05
C ILE A 181 7.36 -10.86 6.47
N LEU A 182 6.43 -10.32 5.68
CA LEU A 182 5.82 -9.01 5.89
C LEU A 182 4.54 -9.07 6.75
N GLU A 183 3.91 -10.23 6.89
CA GLU A 183 2.79 -10.49 7.83
C GLU A 183 3.23 -10.38 9.29
#